data_AF-A0A3D2XYU1-F1
#
_entry.id   AF-A0A3D2XYU1-F1
#
_cell.length_a   1.000
_cell.length_b   1.000
_cell.length_c   1.000
_cell.angle_alpha   90.00
_cell.angle_beta   90.00
_cell.angle_gamma   90.00
#
_symmetry.space_group_name_H-M   'P 1'
#
loop_
_entity.id
_entity.type
_entity.pdbx_description
1 polymer ?
#
loop_
_entity_poly.entity_id
_entity_poly.type
_entity_poly.pdbx_seq_one_letter_code
_entity_poly.pdbx_strand_id
1 'polypeptide(L)' 'MDIKYLQQHGDFALTMVNDIVLVNAKGPWNTECVENFGLTYAGTVYKSGMLRWADIVVLDGESLLVPEAERALTERIGRA' A
#
# COMPACT_ATOMS: atom_id res chain seq x y z
N MET A 1 26.89 2.52 15.56
CA MET A 1 25.45 2.75 15.38
C MET A 1 25.21 2.60 13.89
N ASP A 2 24.97 1.37 13.45
CA ASP A 2 24.75 1.07 12.03
C ASP A 2 23.41 1.64 11.61
N ILE A 3 23.45 2.73 10.86
CA ILE A 3 22.29 3.25 10.14
C ILE A 3 22.06 2.26 9.00
N LYS A 4 21.36 1.15 9.28
CA LYS A 4 20.76 0.34 8.23
C LYS A 4 19.77 1.26 7.52
N TYR A 5 20.12 1.69 6.31
CA TYR A 5 19.12 2.22 5.39
C TYR A 5 18.11 1.10 5.20
N LEU A 6 16.93 1.26 5.81
CA LEU A 6 15.84 0.33 5.66
C LEU A 6 15.34 0.50 4.21
N GLN A 7 15.81 -0.37 3.33
CA GLN A 7 15.46 -0.35 1.92
C GLN A 7 14.08 -0.98 1.75
N GLN A 8 13.24 -0.41 0.90
CA GLN A 8 11.97 -1.02 0.54
C GLN A 8 12.22 -2.40 -0.09
N HIS A 9 11.48 -3.40 0.38
CA HIS A 9 11.35 -4.71 -0.22
C HIS A 9 9.92 -4.89 -0.71
N GLY A 10 9.79 -5.49 -1.90
CA GLY A 10 8.52 -5.53 -2.61
C GLY A 10 8.23 -4.23 -3.38
N ASP A 11 7.23 -4.31 -4.23
CA ASP A 11 6.80 -3.21 -5.10
C ASP A 11 5.27 -3.16 -5.16
N PHE A 12 4.75 -2.05 -5.63
CA PHE A 12 3.32 -1.88 -5.85
C PHE A 12 3.01 -0.93 -7.00
N ALA A 13 1.96 -1.25 -7.74
CA ALA A 13 1.33 -0.34 -8.68
C ALA A 13 -0.03 0.08 -8.11
N LEU A 14 -0.29 1.38 -8.10
CA LEU A 14 -1.56 1.95 -7.67
C LEU A 14 -2.14 2.78 -8.80
N THR A 15 -3.40 2.55 -9.13
CA THR A 15 -4.15 3.38 -10.06
C THR A 15 -5.57 3.59 -9.56
N MET A 16 -6.16 4.74 -9.90
CA MET A 16 -7.57 4.99 -9.66
C MET A 16 -8.31 4.98 -10.99
N VAL A 17 -9.36 4.18 -11.07
CA VAL A 17 -10.24 4.06 -12.23
C VAL A 17 -11.65 4.36 -11.75
N ASN A 18 -12.19 5.52 -12.14
CA ASN A 18 -13.44 6.07 -11.61
C ASN A 18 -13.42 6.15 -10.07
N ASP A 19 -14.27 5.39 -9.40
CA ASP A 19 -14.43 5.29 -7.94
C ASP A 19 -13.79 4.01 -7.37
N ILE A 20 -12.89 3.38 -8.11
CA ILE A 20 -12.16 2.18 -7.67
C ILE A 20 -10.67 2.47 -7.61
N VAL A 21 -10.05 2.20 -6.46
CA VAL A 21 -8.59 2.19 -6.30
C VAL A 21 -8.12 0.76 -6.50
N LEU A 22 -7.32 0.55 -7.54
CA LEU A 22 -6.72 -0.74 -7.85
C LEU A 22 -5.26 -0.72 -7.41
N VAL A 23 -4.91 -1.66 -6.54
CA VAL A 23 -3.55 -1.85 -6.03
C VAL A 23 -3.08 -3.23 -6.44
N ASN A 24 -1.92 -3.30 -7.09
CA ASN A 24 -1.25 -4.56 -7.38
C ASN A 24 0.08 -4.60 -6.62
N ALA A 25 0.15 -5.45 -5.61
CA ALA A 25 1.32 -5.68 -4.78
C ALA A 25 2.16 -6.84 -5.33
N LYS A 26 3.48 -6.68 -5.37
CA LYS A 26 4.42 -7.70 -5.84
C LYS A 26 5.55 -7.93 -4.84
N GLY A 27 5.75 -9.19 -4.45
CA GLY A 27 6.81 -9.59 -3.53
C GLY A 27 6.53 -9.23 -2.06
N PRO A 28 7.50 -9.49 -1.16
CA PRO A 28 7.31 -9.30 0.28
C PRO A 28 7.33 -7.82 0.62
N TRP A 29 6.23 -7.28 1.15
CA TRP A 29 6.20 -5.91 1.66
C TRP A 29 6.77 -5.86 3.07
N ASN A 30 7.88 -5.15 3.23
CA ASN A 30 8.34 -4.70 4.54
C ASN A 30 7.63 -3.41 4.97
N THR A 31 7.91 -2.96 6.19
CA THR A 31 7.36 -1.73 6.78
C THR A 31 7.50 -0.54 5.85
N GLU A 32 8.66 -0.38 5.22
CA GLU A 32 8.99 0.74 4.34
C GLU A 32 8.16 0.71 3.05
N CYS A 33 7.86 -0.47 2.51
CA CYS A 33 6.94 -0.63 1.39
C CYS A 33 5.52 -0.21 1.76
N VAL A 34 5.05 -0.60 2.94
CA VAL A 34 3.70 -0.24 3.43
C VAL A 34 3.59 1.27 3.69
N GLU A 35 4.65 1.91 4.18
CA GLU A 35 4.71 3.35 4.38
C GLU A 35 4.63 4.12 3.05
N ASN A 36 5.44 3.73 2.06
CA ASN A 36 5.41 4.34 0.71
C ASN A 36 4.07 4.10 0.00
N PHE A 37 3.47 2.92 0.18
CA PHE A 37 2.12 2.62 -0.26
C PHE A 37 1.11 3.60 0.34
N GLY A 38 1.12 3.79 1.67
CA GLY A 38 0.19 4.70 2.34
C GLY A 38 0.28 6.15 1.85
N LEU A 39 1.50 6.66 1.62
CA LEU A 39 1.71 8.00 1.06
C LEU A 39 1.17 8.13 -0.36
N THR A 40 1.41 7.13 -1.20
CA THR A 40 0.94 7.10 -2.60
C THR A 40 -0.58 6.97 -2.67
N TYR A 41 -1.15 6.11 -1.81
CA TYR A 41 -2.58 5.88 -1.69
C TYR A 41 -3.32 7.17 -1.29
N ALA A 42 -2.91 7.81 -0.21
CA ALA A 42 -3.47 9.09 0.24
C ALA A 42 -3.36 10.16 -0.87
N GLY A 43 -2.20 10.22 -1.52
CA GLY A 43 -1.98 11.13 -2.65
C GLY A 43 -2.94 10.90 -3.82
N THR A 44 -3.21 9.65 -4.19
CA THR A 44 -4.12 9.33 -5.29
C THR A 44 -5.57 9.56 -4.92
N VAL A 45 -6.02 9.03 -3.78
CA VAL A 45 -7.40 9.15 -3.32
C VAL A 45 -7.78 10.60 -3.07
N TYR A 46 -6.99 11.34 -2.31
CA TYR A 46 -7.36 12.73 -1.97
C TYR A 46 -7.29 13.68 -3.17
N LYS A 47 -6.42 13.42 -4.15
CA LYS A 47 -6.38 14.21 -5.39
C LYS A 47 -7.54 13.91 -6.33
N SER A 48 -8.21 12.76 -6.19
CA SER A 48 -9.34 12.39 -7.05
C SER A 48 -10.60 13.22 -6.81
N GLY A 49 -10.74 13.81 -5.61
CA GLY A 49 -11.97 14.50 -5.19
C GLY A 49 -13.17 13.57 -4.95
N MET A 50 -12.99 12.26 -5.01
CA MET A 50 -14.05 11.29 -4.74
C MET A 50 -14.41 11.27 -3.25
N LEU A 51 -15.71 11.36 -2.95
CA LEU A 51 -16.22 11.29 -1.58
C LEU A 51 -16.38 9.84 -1.08
N ARG A 52 -16.41 8.88 -2.00
CA ARG A 52 -16.53 7.44 -1.72
C ARG A 52 -15.79 6.69 -2.83
N TRP A 53 -15.10 5.62 -2.47
CA TRP A 53 -14.44 4.71 -3.40
C TRP A 53 -14.41 3.30 -2.82
N ALA A 54 -14.07 2.33 -3.64
CA ALA A 54 -13.80 0.96 -3.24
C ALA A 54 -12.34 0.60 -3.49
N ASP A 55 -11.76 -0.20 -2.61
CA ASP A 55 -10.39 -0.70 -2.76
C ASP A 55 -10.38 -2.14 -3.26
N ILE A 56 -9.57 -2.38 -4.30
CA ILE A 56 -9.22 -3.73 -4.74
C ILE A 56 -7.71 -3.86 -4.59
N VAL A 57 -7.29 -4.65 -3.61
CA VAL A 57 -5.87 -4.95 -3.36
C VAL A 57 -5.58 -6.37 -3.82
N VAL A 58 -4.77 -6.49 -4.86
CA VAL A 58 -4.28 -7.76 -5.39
C VAL A 58 -2.88 -7.99 -4.85
N LEU A 59 -2.68 -9.15 -4.22
CA LEU A 59 -1.36 -9.64 -3.82
C LEU A 59 -0.89 -10.67 -4.85
N ASP A 60 0.10 -10.32 -5.66
CA ASP A 60 0.61 -11.14 -6.75
C ASP A 60 1.85 -11.96 -6.30
N GLY A 61 1.79 -13.28 -6.49
CA GLY A 61 2.86 -14.23 -6.14
C GLY A 61 2.98 -14.56 -4.64
N GLU A 62 4.22 -14.78 -4.17
CA GLU A 62 4.56 -14.97 -2.74
C GLU A 62 4.58 -13.63 -1.97
N SER A 63 3.60 -12.76 -2.18
CA SER A 63 3.43 -11.53 -1.40
C SER A 63 3.06 -11.85 0.05
N LEU A 64 4.05 -12.36 0.78
CA LEU A 64 4.01 -12.60 2.20
C LEU A 64 4.11 -11.24 2.89
N LEU A 65 2.98 -10.77 3.40
CA LEU A 65 2.98 -9.75 4.42
C LEU A 65 3.57 -10.38 5.69
N VAL A 66 4.66 -9.81 6.20
CA VAL A 66 5.06 -10.13 7.58
C VAL A 66 3.97 -9.61 8.53
N PRO A 67 3.73 -10.23 9.69
CA PRO A 67 2.63 -9.86 10.59
C PRO A 67 2.56 -8.36 10.91
N GLU A 68 3.70 -7.70 11.04
CA GLU A 68 3.81 -6.27 11.28
C GLU A 68 3.32 -5.43 10.09
N ALA A 69 3.62 -5.88 8.87
CA ALA A 69 3.19 -5.23 7.63
C ALA A 69 1.68 -5.40 7.38
N GLU A 70 1.12 -6.58 7.68
CA GLU A 70 -0.33 -6.83 7.62
C GLU A 70 -1.11 -5.91 8.56
N ARG A 71 -0.65 -5.77 9.81
CA ARG A 71 -1.25 -4.85 10.78
C ARG A 71 -1.18 -3.40 10.30
N ALA A 72 -0.02 -2.98 9.81
CA ALA A 72 0.20 -1.63 9.30
C ALA A 72 -0.66 -1.29 8.06
N LEU A 73 -0.91 -2.29 7.20
CA LEU A 73 -1.79 -2.17 6.04
C LEU A 73 -3.25 -2.02 6.47
N THR A 74 -3.72 -2.88 7.37
CA THR A 74 -5.08 -2.87 7.91
C THR A 74 -5.43 -1.53 8.56
N GLU A 75 -4.51 -0.96 9.35
CA GLU A 75 -4.71 0.35 10.00
C GLU A 75 -4.83 1.51 9.00
N ARG A 76 -4.12 1.44 7.86
CA ARG A 76 -4.13 2.50 6.85
C ARG A 76 -5.36 2.42 5.97
N ILE A 77 -5.78 1.22 5.58
CA ILE A 77 -7.01 1.00 4.80
C ILE A 77 -8.24 1.30 5.67
N GLY A 78 -8.30 0.84 6.92
CA GLY A 78 -9.47 1.03 7.79
C GLY A 78 -9.73 2.47 8.27
N ARG A 79 -8.82 3.40 7.98
CA ARG A 79 -8.95 4.84 8.31
C ARG A 79 -9.24 5.71 7.09
N ALA A 80 -9.21 5.14 5.88
CA ALA A 80 -9.57 5.80 4.63
C ALA A 80 -11.09 5.79 4.46
#